data_AF-A0A0V1LFW7-F1
#
_entry.id   AF-A0A0V1LFW7-F1
#
_cell.length_a   1.000
_cell.length_b   1.000
_cell.length_c   1.000
_cell.angle_alpha   90.00
_cell.angle_beta   90.00
_cell.angle_gamma   90.00
#
_symmetry.space_group_name_H-M   'P 1'
#
loop_
_entity.id
_entity.type
_entity.pdbx_description
1 polymer ?
#
loop_
_entity_poly.entity_id
_entity_poly.type
_entity_poly.pdbx_seq_one_letter_code
_entity_poly.pdbx_strand_id
1 'polypeptide(L)'
;MNKFYFFVCSNLFFFCFVSFPGLLQAPVGYDKFSYCVRSRHGTRFHDSRGYHYQEPYGQGDTLGLLIHLPETHPCAHYLPSTGKHLPLVRFKSSHYFEERDDLKGAQAALTPLVGSKLIFYKNGICQGEAFTNIYEGTYYPAISLYKDFTVEANFGPNFVFPPTGVEYRPMCERAEMLIVEQCLADMLYFIK
;
A
#
# COMPACT_ATOMS: atom_id res chain seq x y z
N MET A 1 15.45 -5.38 5.26
CA MET A 1 15.11 -4.27 4.32
C MET A 1 13.73 -4.53 3.70
N ASN A 2 12.73 -3.71 4.03
CA ASN A 2 11.36 -3.81 3.52
C ASN A 2 11.16 -2.86 2.33
N LYS A 3 11.64 -3.28 1.16
CA LYS A 3 11.41 -2.59 -0.12
C LYS A 3 10.51 -3.46 -1.00
N PHE A 4 9.34 -2.95 -1.35
CA PHE A 4 8.40 -3.68 -2.20
C PHE A 4 8.12 -2.91 -3.49
N TYR A 5 7.98 -3.65 -4.58
CA TYR A 5 7.65 -3.12 -5.90
C TYR A 5 6.42 -3.81 -6.48
N PHE A 6 5.51 -3.01 -7.03
CA PHE A 6 4.42 -3.46 -7.88
C PHE A 6 4.12 -2.39 -8.93
N PHE A 7 3.36 -2.74 -9.96
CA PHE A 7 2.96 -1.76 -10.97
C PHE A 7 1.50 -1.86 -11.33
N VAL A 8 1.00 -0.76 -11.92
CA VAL A 8 -0.33 -0.66 -12.48
C VAL A 8 -0.19 -0.23 -13.94
N CYS A 9 -0.74 -1.02 -14.85
CA CYS A 9 -0.93 -0.65 -16.26
C CYS A 9 -2.31 0.01 -16.39
N SER A 10 -2.37 1.20 -16.99
CA SER A 10 -3.61 1.99 -16.99
C SER A 10 -4.18 2.28 -18.37
N ASN A 11 -5.50 2.16 -18.47
CA ASN A 11 -6.33 2.83 -19.46
C ASN A 11 -7.13 3.95 -18.77
N LEU A 12 -6.47 5.05 -18.37
CA LEU A 12 -7.13 6.26 -17.85
C LEU A 12 -7.13 6.40 -16.30
N PHE A 13 -7.82 7.35 -15.67
CA PHE A 13 -7.31 8.07 -14.47
C PHE A 13 -7.18 7.37 -13.10
N PHE A 14 -6.05 7.71 -12.43
CA PHE A 14 -5.72 7.77 -10.98
C PHE A 14 -5.02 6.57 -10.29
N PHE A 15 -3.69 6.33 -10.43
CA PHE A 15 -3.06 5.18 -9.74
C PHE A 15 -1.61 5.36 -9.26
N CYS A 16 -1.42 5.32 -7.94
CA CYS A 16 -0.80 4.20 -7.19
C CYS A 16 -0.84 4.57 -5.71
N PHE A 17 -1.22 3.63 -4.84
CA PHE A 17 -1.68 4.00 -3.52
C PHE A 17 -1.12 3.11 -2.43
N VAL A 18 -0.93 3.73 -1.27
CA VAL A 18 -0.56 3.02 -0.07
C VAL A 18 -1.51 3.47 1.02
N SER A 19 -2.29 2.55 1.59
CA SER A 19 -3.25 2.87 2.66
C SER A 19 -2.89 2.10 3.93
N PHE A 20 -2.78 2.81 5.04
CA PHE A 20 -3.11 2.32 6.39
C PHE A 20 -4.63 2.62 6.60
N PRO A 21 -5.38 2.03 7.56
CA PRO A 21 -6.85 1.86 7.47
C PRO A 21 -7.54 3.14 6.99
N GLY A 22 -8.09 3.06 5.78
CA GLY A 22 -8.61 4.19 5.02
C GLY A 22 -10.05 3.95 4.60
N LEU A 23 -10.77 5.03 4.35
CA LEU A 23 -12.17 4.96 3.94
C LEU A 23 -12.29 4.42 2.51
N LEU A 24 -12.80 3.20 2.33
CA LEU A 24 -12.94 2.56 1.01
C LEU A 24 -13.78 3.36 0.01
N GLN A 25 -14.73 4.16 0.50
CA GLN A 25 -15.58 5.00 -0.34
C GLN A 25 -14.93 6.35 -0.73
N ALA A 26 -13.82 6.72 -0.08
CA ALA A 26 -13.08 7.94 -0.38
C ALA A 26 -11.97 7.66 -1.40
N PRO A 27 -11.65 8.63 -2.28
CA PRO A 27 -10.50 8.50 -3.15
C PRO A 27 -9.24 8.47 -2.29
N VAL A 28 -8.31 7.61 -2.65
CA VAL A 28 -7.12 7.43 -1.85
C VAL A 28 -6.21 8.66 -2.00
N GLY A 29 -5.59 9.10 -0.90
CA GLY A 29 -5.00 10.44 -0.74
C GLY A 29 -5.96 11.47 -0.12
N TYR A 30 -7.21 11.08 0.19
CA TYR A 30 -8.17 11.92 0.90
C TYR A 30 -7.78 12.16 2.37
N ASP A 31 -7.34 11.11 3.05
CA ASP A 31 -6.96 11.14 4.46
C ASP A 31 -5.44 11.20 4.66
N LYS A 32 -5.02 11.17 5.92
CA LYS A 32 -3.60 11.14 6.32
C LYS A 32 -2.97 9.75 6.23
N PHE A 33 -3.77 8.71 6.05
CA PHE A 33 -3.27 7.33 6.00
C PHE A 33 -2.86 6.92 4.60
N SER A 34 -3.15 7.76 3.62
CA SER A 34 -2.98 7.44 2.23
C SER A 34 -2.17 8.46 1.43
N TYR A 35 -1.44 7.93 0.46
CA TYR A 35 -0.56 8.67 -0.43
C TYR A 35 -0.80 8.23 -1.86
N CYS A 36 -0.82 9.17 -2.79
CA CYS A 36 -1.04 8.82 -4.18
C CYS A 36 -0.49 9.80 -5.19
N VAL A 37 -0.49 9.37 -6.46
CA VAL A 37 -0.25 10.23 -7.61
C VAL A 37 -1.47 10.15 -8.53
N ARG A 38 -1.94 11.33 -8.92
CA ARG A 38 -3.02 11.52 -9.88
C ARG A 38 -2.44 11.53 -11.29
N SER A 39 -3.05 10.76 -12.18
CA SER A 39 -2.63 10.73 -13.57
C SER A 39 -2.76 12.09 -14.27
N ARG A 40 -3.82 12.86 -13.95
CA ARG A 40 -4.05 14.23 -14.43
C ARG A 40 -3.05 15.18 -13.80
N HIS A 41 -2.35 15.91 -14.67
CA HIS A 41 -1.39 16.94 -14.28
C HIS A 41 -0.19 16.39 -13.48
N GLY A 42 -0.02 15.06 -13.39
CA GLY A 42 1.06 14.40 -12.65
C GLY A 42 1.23 14.93 -11.22
N THR A 43 0.12 15.12 -10.51
CA THR A 43 0.11 15.71 -9.17
C THR A 43 0.08 14.63 -8.09
N ARG A 44 0.92 14.73 -7.07
CA ARG A 44 0.86 13.88 -5.88
C ARG A 44 -0.19 14.40 -4.88
N PHE A 45 -0.88 13.51 -4.19
CA PHE A 45 -1.93 13.84 -3.24
C PHE A 45 -1.74 13.11 -1.90
N HIS A 46 -1.99 13.84 -0.82
CA HIS A 46 -2.01 13.36 0.56
C HIS A 46 -2.82 14.35 1.41
N ASP A 47 -3.64 13.88 2.35
CA ASP A 47 -4.48 14.73 3.20
C ASP A 47 -5.37 15.70 2.38
N SER A 48 -5.92 15.19 1.26
CA SER A 48 -6.70 15.96 0.28
C SER A 48 -5.95 17.14 -0.37
N ARG A 49 -4.62 17.22 -0.23
CA ARG A 49 -3.79 18.29 -0.78
C ARG A 49 -2.98 17.79 -1.96
N GLY A 50 -3.17 18.44 -3.10
CA GLY A 50 -2.47 18.13 -4.34
C GLY A 50 -1.27 19.05 -4.57
N TYR A 51 -0.12 18.47 -4.93
CA TYR A 51 1.09 19.19 -5.31
C TYR A 51 1.59 18.70 -6.68
N HIS A 52 2.12 19.60 -7.50
CA HIS A 52 2.80 19.19 -8.73
C HIS A 52 3.97 18.27 -8.38
N TYR A 53 4.04 17.13 -9.06
CA TYR A 53 5.15 16.19 -8.91
C TYR A 53 5.86 15.96 -10.23
N GLN A 54 5.13 15.54 -11.27
CA GLN A 54 5.71 15.22 -12.59
C GLN A 54 4.75 15.53 -13.74
N GLU A 55 5.16 15.19 -14.95
CA GLU A 55 4.30 15.27 -16.13
C GLU A 55 3.07 14.35 -16.02
N PRO A 56 1.99 14.68 -16.73
CA PRO A 56 0.81 13.82 -16.81
C PRO A 56 1.14 12.42 -17.33
N TYR A 57 0.31 11.47 -16.90
CA TYR A 57 0.35 10.09 -17.37
C TYR A 57 -0.78 9.87 -18.38
N GLY A 58 -0.48 9.12 -19.44
CA GLY A 58 -1.36 8.85 -20.57
C GLY A 58 -1.73 7.38 -20.66
N GLN A 59 -2.62 7.08 -21.61
CA GLN A 59 -3.06 5.72 -21.86
C GLN A 59 -1.90 4.86 -22.36
N GLY A 60 -1.78 3.64 -21.85
CA GLY A 60 -0.70 2.73 -22.20
C GLY A 60 0.59 2.94 -21.40
N ASP A 61 0.65 3.99 -20.56
CA ASP A 61 1.74 4.12 -19.60
C ASP A 61 1.67 3.02 -18.53
N THR A 62 2.84 2.48 -18.22
CA THR A 62 3.06 1.53 -17.14
C THR A 62 3.66 2.25 -15.94
N LEU A 63 2.95 2.24 -14.81
CA LEU A 63 3.36 2.95 -13.60
C LEU A 63 3.90 1.98 -12.55
N GLY A 64 5.19 2.09 -12.24
CA GLY A 64 5.81 1.36 -11.14
C GLY A 64 5.75 2.15 -9.84
N LEU A 65 5.58 1.45 -8.71
CA LEU A 65 5.70 2.02 -7.38
C LEU A 65 6.69 1.21 -6.57
N LEU A 66 7.73 1.88 -6.07
CA LEU A 66 8.63 1.37 -5.05
C LEU A 66 8.30 2.05 -3.72
N ILE A 67 7.97 1.24 -2.72
CA ILE A 67 7.86 1.68 -1.33
C ILE A 67 9.09 1.22 -0.56
N HIS A 68 9.70 2.13 0.18
CA HIS A 68 10.80 1.83 1.09
C HIS A 68 10.36 2.15 2.52
N LEU A 69 10.29 1.11 3.35
CA LEU A 69 10.02 1.21 4.78
C LEU A 69 11.26 0.73 5.55
N PRO A 70 11.99 1.62 6.26
CA PRO A 70 13.06 1.19 7.14
C PRO A 70 12.49 0.38 8.32
N GLU A 71 13.25 -0.60 8.80
CA GLU A 71 12.89 -1.36 9.99
C GLU A 71 13.21 -0.53 11.24
N THR A 72 12.19 -0.23 12.05
CA THR A 72 12.32 0.57 13.28
C THR A 72 12.29 -0.27 14.56
N HIS A 73 11.80 -1.50 14.51
CA HIS A 73 11.49 -2.29 15.70
C HIS A 73 12.44 -3.48 15.90
N PRO A 74 12.89 -3.75 17.15
CA PRO A 74 13.56 -5.00 17.49
C PRO A 74 12.59 -6.19 17.33
N CYS A 75 13.14 -7.39 17.14
CA CYS A 75 12.47 -8.60 16.62
C CYS A 75 11.22 -9.13 17.37
N ALA A 76 10.72 -8.46 18.40
CA ALA A 76 9.63 -8.96 19.25
C ALA A 76 8.21 -8.80 18.64
N HIS A 77 8.04 -8.02 17.57
CA HIS A 77 6.72 -7.73 16.96
C HIS A 77 6.60 -8.17 15.48
N TYR A 78 7.32 -9.22 15.07
CA TYR A 78 7.29 -9.68 13.67
C TYR A 78 5.99 -10.35 13.24
N LEU A 79 5.23 -10.92 14.18
CA LEU A 79 4.00 -11.62 13.83
C LEU A 79 2.80 -10.66 13.83
N PRO A 80 1.91 -10.76 12.82
CA PRO A 80 0.69 -9.98 12.79
C PRO A 80 -0.21 -10.35 13.97
N SER A 81 -1.18 -9.48 14.28
CA SER A 81 -2.22 -9.80 15.24
C SER A 81 -2.98 -11.04 14.77
N THR A 82 -3.20 -12.00 15.67
CA THR A 82 -4.05 -13.16 15.36
C THR A 82 -5.50 -12.71 15.30
N GLY A 83 -6.23 -13.06 14.24
CA GLY A 83 -7.67 -12.80 14.16
C GLY A 83 -8.52 -13.70 15.07
N LYS A 84 -7.92 -14.70 15.74
CA LYS A 84 -8.65 -15.75 16.49
C LYS A 84 -9.29 -15.26 17.79
N HIS A 85 -8.90 -14.09 18.29
CA HIS A 85 -9.53 -13.46 19.45
C HIS A 85 -10.78 -12.64 19.07
N LEU A 86 -11.00 -12.38 17.78
CA LEU A 86 -12.11 -11.56 17.30
C LEU A 86 -13.45 -12.32 17.39
N PRO A 87 -14.57 -11.61 17.61
CA PRO A 87 -15.90 -12.21 17.57
C PRO A 87 -16.18 -12.92 16.23
N LEU A 88 -16.69 -14.15 16.31
CA LEU A 88 -17.10 -14.93 15.15
C LEU A 88 -18.60 -14.73 14.90
N VAL A 89 -18.95 -14.18 13.74
CA VAL A 89 -20.32 -13.87 13.34
C VAL A 89 -20.73 -14.74 12.16
N ARG A 90 -21.96 -15.27 12.19
CA ARG A 90 -22.55 -16.01 11.07
C ARG A 90 -23.42 -15.09 10.21
N PHE A 91 -23.07 -14.95 8.94
CA PHE A 91 -23.83 -14.16 7.96
C PHE A 91 -24.02 -14.96 6.66
N LYS A 92 -25.26 -15.03 6.17
CA LYS A 92 -25.62 -15.79 4.95
C LYS A 92 -25.02 -17.21 4.90
N SER A 93 -25.10 -17.93 6.01
CA SER A 93 -24.56 -19.30 6.19
C SER A 93 -23.03 -19.44 6.17
N SER A 94 -22.28 -18.34 6.10
CA SER A 94 -20.82 -18.31 6.23
C SER A 94 -20.40 -17.68 7.57
N HIS A 95 -19.17 -17.95 8.01
CA HIS A 95 -18.61 -17.42 9.24
C HIS A 95 -17.53 -16.36 8.94
N TYR A 96 -17.54 -15.26 9.69
CA TYR A 96 -16.64 -14.13 9.54
C TYR A 96 -16.13 -13.66 10.89
N PHE A 97 -14.90 -13.19 10.94
CA PHE A 97 -14.38 -12.46 12.10
C PHE A 97 -14.75 -10.98 11.96
N GLU A 98 -15.23 -10.37 13.05
CA GLU A 98 -15.56 -8.96 13.09
C GLU A 98 -14.49 -8.16 13.83
N GLU A 99 -13.89 -7.19 13.15
CA GLU A 99 -12.94 -6.23 13.74
C GLU A 99 -13.55 -4.83 13.71
N ARG A 100 -13.23 -4.01 14.71
CA ARG A 100 -13.69 -2.62 14.79
C ARG A 100 -12.54 -1.68 14.51
N ASP A 101 -12.71 -0.82 13.51
CA ASP A 101 -11.73 0.21 13.19
C ASP A 101 -11.83 1.40 14.17
N ASP A 102 -10.71 1.78 14.80
CA ASP A 102 -10.58 3.04 15.53
C ASP A 102 -9.78 4.06 14.71
N LEU A 103 -10.44 4.66 13.73
CA LEU A 103 -9.84 5.67 12.85
C LEU A 103 -9.35 6.91 13.63
N LYS A 104 -10.03 7.28 14.72
CA LYS A 104 -9.67 8.48 15.51
C LYS A 104 -8.42 8.24 16.33
N GLY A 105 -8.34 7.10 17.02
CA GLY A 105 -7.14 6.67 17.74
C GLY A 105 -5.96 6.50 16.81
N ALA A 106 -6.17 5.83 15.66
CA ALA A 106 -5.12 5.66 14.64
C ALA A 106 -4.58 7.01 14.14
N GLN A 107 -5.45 8.01 13.94
CA GLN A 107 -5.03 9.33 13.45
C GLN A 107 -4.23 10.10 14.51
N ALA A 108 -4.58 9.94 15.79
CA ALA A 108 -3.86 10.56 16.90
C ALA A 108 -2.48 9.92 17.13
N ALA A 109 -2.30 8.65 16.77
CA ALA A 109 -1.06 7.89 16.94
C ALA A 109 -0.08 8.00 15.75
N LEU A 110 -0.36 8.83 14.74
CA LEU A 110 0.48 8.95 13.54
C LEU A 110 1.86 9.53 13.85
N THR A 111 2.89 8.71 13.66
CA THR A 111 4.31 9.08 13.80
C THR A 111 5.00 9.01 12.43
N PRO A 112 5.72 10.05 11.98
CA PRO A 112 6.50 9.97 10.74
C PRO A 112 7.63 8.94 10.85
N LEU A 113 7.73 8.04 9.86
CA LEU A 113 8.78 7.05 9.76
C LEU A 113 9.99 7.65 9.02
N VAL A 114 10.99 8.12 9.74
CA VAL A 114 12.15 8.81 9.14
C VAL A 114 12.93 7.87 8.20
N GLY A 115 13.23 8.35 6.99
CA GLY A 115 13.93 7.57 5.97
C GLY A 115 13.05 6.67 5.10
N SER A 116 11.74 6.62 5.40
CA SER A 116 10.75 6.03 4.51
C SER A 116 10.53 6.90 3.28
N LYS A 117 10.17 6.27 2.15
CA LYS A 117 9.89 6.98 0.91
C LYS A 117 9.03 6.19 -0.08
N LEU A 118 8.33 6.92 -0.92
CA LEU A 118 7.58 6.42 -2.07
C LEU A 118 8.19 6.98 -3.36
N ILE A 119 8.54 6.08 -4.28
CA ILE A 119 9.18 6.42 -5.55
C ILE A 119 8.34 5.85 -6.68
N PHE A 120 7.95 6.72 -7.61
CA PHE A 120 7.16 6.33 -8.77
C PHE A 120 8.08 6.14 -9.98
N TYR A 121 7.66 5.28 -10.89
CA TYR A 121 8.33 5.00 -12.15
C TYR A 121 7.32 5.10 -13.28
N LYS A 122 7.72 5.68 -14.41
CA LYS A 122 6.94 5.73 -15.64
C LYS A 122 7.69 4.97 -16.72
N ASN A 123 7.15 3.86 -17.19
CA ASN A 123 7.77 3.00 -18.20
C ASN A 123 9.22 2.61 -17.83
N GLY A 124 9.45 2.30 -16.54
CA GLY A 124 10.77 1.96 -15.99
C GLY A 124 11.66 3.16 -15.61
N ILE A 125 11.29 4.38 -15.98
CA ILE A 125 12.07 5.59 -15.68
C ILE A 125 11.65 6.14 -14.31
N CYS A 126 12.62 6.29 -13.40
CA CYS A 126 12.41 6.86 -12.08
C CYS A 126 11.91 8.31 -12.17
N GLN A 127 10.82 8.61 -11.49
CA GLN A 127 10.17 9.93 -11.43
C GLN A 127 10.63 10.75 -10.22
N GLY A 128 11.57 10.24 -9.42
CA GLY A 128 12.04 10.84 -8.17
C GLY A 128 11.19 10.46 -6.95
N GLU A 129 11.50 11.03 -5.79
CA GLU A 129 10.81 10.72 -4.54
C GLU A 129 9.48 11.50 -4.46
N ALA A 130 8.35 10.79 -4.56
CA ALA A 130 7.02 11.39 -4.47
C ALA A 130 6.68 11.78 -3.04
N PHE A 131 7.05 10.95 -2.07
CA PHE A 131 6.86 11.23 -0.64
C PHE A 131 8.06 10.74 0.14
N THR A 132 8.42 11.47 1.19
CA THR A 132 9.47 11.13 2.14
C THR A 132 8.93 11.26 3.54
N ASN A 133 9.46 10.45 4.47
CA ASN A 133 9.03 10.41 5.87
C ASN A 133 7.51 10.20 5.98
N ILE A 134 6.96 9.22 5.24
CA ILE A 134 5.57 8.80 5.37
C ILE A 134 5.31 8.27 6.78
N TYR A 135 4.06 8.27 7.23
CA TYR A 135 3.74 7.80 8.57
C TYR A 135 4.11 6.31 8.77
N GLU A 136 4.40 5.93 10.01
CA GLU A 136 4.59 4.54 10.37
C GLU A 136 3.25 3.80 10.30
N GLY A 137 3.28 2.60 9.73
CA GLY A 137 2.08 1.80 9.56
C GLY A 137 2.25 0.63 8.61
N THR A 138 1.20 -0.18 8.54
CA THR A 138 1.08 -1.23 7.52
C THR A 138 0.43 -0.66 6.28
N TYR A 139 0.95 -1.04 5.13
CA TYR A 139 0.71 -0.32 3.91
C TYR A 139 0.33 -1.29 2.80
N TYR A 140 -0.87 -1.12 2.26
CA TYR A 140 -1.40 -1.97 1.20
C TYR A 140 -1.41 -1.26 -0.14
N PRO A 141 -1.05 -1.96 -1.24
CA PRO A 141 -1.27 -1.44 -2.57
C PRO A 141 -2.77 -1.21 -2.76
N ALA A 142 -3.19 0.04 -2.91
CA ALA A 142 -4.56 0.40 -3.21
C ALA A 142 -4.67 0.99 -4.62
N ILE A 143 -5.90 1.14 -5.11
CA ILE A 143 -6.29 1.56 -6.46
C ILE A 143 -7.63 2.29 -6.33
N SER A 144 -7.72 3.57 -6.71
CA SER A 144 -8.95 4.38 -6.71
C SER A 144 -9.41 4.64 -8.13
N LEU A 145 -10.58 4.14 -8.50
CA LEU A 145 -11.17 4.30 -9.84
C LEU A 145 -12.10 5.51 -9.89
N TYR A 146 -12.24 6.13 -11.07
CA TYR A 146 -13.20 7.20 -11.31
C TYR A 146 -14.00 6.95 -12.59
N LYS A 147 -15.32 6.80 -12.50
CA LYS A 147 -16.16 6.43 -13.65
C LYS A 147 -15.65 5.14 -14.34
N ASP A 148 -15.57 5.14 -15.67
CA ASP A 148 -15.36 3.95 -16.51
C ASP A 148 -13.89 3.57 -16.71
N PHE A 149 -13.02 3.87 -15.73
CA PHE A 149 -11.60 3.55 -15.86
C PHE A 149 -11.30 2.08 -15.61
N THR A 150 -10.34 1.58 -16.39
CA THR A 150 -9.85 0.21 -16.29
C THR A 150 -8.34 0.24 -16.05
N VAL A 151 -7.91 -0.54 -15.07
CA VAL A 151 -6.49 -0.76 -14.79
C VAL A 151 -6.22 -2.22 -14.51
N GLU A 152 -4.98 -2.60 -14.81
CA GLU A 152 -4.45 -3.91 -14.52
C GLU A 152 -3.29 -3.76 -13.55
N ALA A 153 -3.38 -4.43 -12.40
CA ALA A 153 -2.30 -4.47 -11.43
C ALA A 153 -1.48 -5.74 -11.62
N ASN A 154 -0.16 -5.60 -11.58
CA ASN A 154 0.76 -6.72 -11.56
C ASN A 154 1.68 -6.61 -10.34
N PHE A 155 1.58 -7.62 -9.48
CA PHE A 155 2.26 -7.72 -8.20
C PHE A 155 3.59 -8.49 -8.28
N GLY A 156 4.00 -8.88 -9.47
CA GLY A 156 5.21 -9.66 -9.75
C GLY A 156 4.95 -11.17 -9.88
N PRO A 157 6.02 -11.96 -10.04
CA PRO A 157 7.43 -11.56 -10.06
C PRO A 157 7.88 -10.98 -11.42
N ASN A 158 7.10 -11.21 -12.48
CA ASN A 158 7.48 -10.82 -13.84
C ASN A 158 6.95 -9.43 -14.18
N PHE A 159 7.85 -8.46 -14.25
CA PHE A 159 7.52 -7.07 -14.56
C PHE A 159 7.92 -6.69 -15.99
N VAL A 160 7.08 -5.89 -16.65
CA VAL A 160 7.42 -5.31 -17.97
C VAL A 160 8.60 -4.34 -17.84
N PHE A 161 8.58 -3.52 -16.77
CA PHE A 161 9.64 -2.57 -16.44
C PHE A 161 10.05 -2.72 -14.96
N PRO A 162 11.01 -3.62 -14.64
CA PRO A 162 11.54 -3.72 -13.28
C PRO A 162 12.39 -2.48 -12.95
N PRO A 163 12.44 -2.04 -11.68
CA PRO A 163 13.28 -0.92 -11.27
C PRO A 163 14.76 -1.32 -11.37
N THR A 164 15.58 -0.44 -11.94
CA THR A 164 17.02 -0.68 -12.11
C THR A 164 17.83 0.01 -11.00
N GLY A 165 18.90 -0.63 -10.52
CA GLY A 165 19.83 -0.02 -9.57
C GLY A 165 19.33 0.05 -8.13
N VAL A 166 18.24 -0.63 -7.80
CA VAL A 166 17.69 -0.71 -6.44
C VAL A 166 17.27 -2.16 -6.15
N GLU A 167 17.64 -2.66 -4.98
CA GLU A 167 17.14 -3.94 -4.47
C GLU A 167 15.67 -3.80 -4.06
N TYR A 168 14.85 -4.77 -4.46
CA TYR A 168 13.43 -4.79 -4.15
C TYR A 168 12.92 -6.23 -4.07
N ARG A 169 11.77 -6.41 -3.42
CA ARG A 169 10.98 -7.65 -3.46
C ARG A 169 9.65 -7.38 -4.17
N PRO A 170 9.15 -8.30 -5.01
CA PRO A 170 7.82 -8.17 -5.59
C PRO A 170 6.74 -8.28 -4.50
N MET A 171 5.59 -7.65 -4.73
CA MET A 171 4.48 -7.70 -3.78
C MET A 171 3.89 -9.11 -3.60
N CYS A 172 3.97 -9.99 -4.62
CA CYS A 172 3.55 -11.39 -4.50
C CYS A 172 4.30 -12.14 -3.38
N GLU A 173 5.61 -11.90 -3.24
CA GLU A 173 6.44 -12.52 -2.20
C GLU A 173 6.00 -12.06 -0.80
N ARG A 174 5.62 -10.78 -0.64
CA ARG A 174 5.11 -10.26 0.65
C ARG A 174 3.80 -10.94 1.04
N ALA A 175 2.92 -11.22 0.08
CA ALA A 175 1.65 -11.89 0.32
C ALA A 175 1.89 -13.33 0.81
N GLU A 176 2.82 -14.07 0.21
CA GLU A 176 3.22 -15.40 0.66
C GLU A 176 3.79 -15.36 2.08
N MET A 177 4.70 -14.42 2.36
CA MET A 177 5.22 -14.22 3.72
C MET A 177 4.11 -13.93 4.73
N LEU A 178 3.13 -13.09 4.36
CA LEU A 178 2.02 -12.73 5.26
C LEU A 178 1.17 -13.95 5.63
N ILE A 179 0.94 -14.86 4.68
CA ILE A 179 0.21 -16.11 4.93
C ILE A 179 0.97 -16.95 5.96
N VAL A 180 2.29 -17.10 5.81
CA VAL A 180 3.13 -17.85 6.75
C VAL A 180 3.12 -17.19 8.13
N GLU A 181 3.34 -15.88 8.18
CA GLU A 181 3.32 -15.08 9.42
C GLU A 181 1.97 -15.21 10.15
N GLN A 182 0.85 -15.13 9.42
CA GLN A 182 -0.49 -15.28 9.99
C GLN A 182 -0.74 -16.70 10.50
N CYS A 183 -0.33 -17.73 9.76
CA CYS A 183 -0.43 -19.12 10.21
C CYS A 183 0.35 -19.34 11.51
N LEU A 184 1.56 -18.80 11.61
CA LEU A 184 2.37 -18.87 12.83
C LEU A 184 1.73 -18.12 14.00
N ALA A 185 1.19 -16.92 13.76
CA ALA A 185 0.47 -16.15 14.77
C ALA A 185 -0.73 -16.93 15.32
N ASP A 186 -1.49 -17.58 14.44
CA ASP A 186 -2.64 -18.40 14.82
C ASP A 186 -2.23 -19.67 15.58
N MET A 187 -1.15 -20.35 15.18
CA MET A 187 -0.63 -21.51 15.92
C MET A 187 -0.20 -21.12 17.34
N LEU A 188 0.52 -20.01 17.50
CA LEU A 188 0.96 -19.53 18.81
C LEU A 188 -0.20 -19.13 19.72
N TYR A 189 -1.31 -18.64 19.15
CA TYR A 189 -2.51 -18.32 19.91
C TYR A 189 -3.11 -19.55 20.61
N PHE A 190 -3.08 -20.72 19.97
CA PHE A 190 -3.64 -21.96 20.55
C PHE A 190 -2.70 -22.68 21.52
N ILE A 191 -1.40 -22.37 21.50
CA ILE A 191 -0.40 -22.99 22.38
C ILE A 191 -0.32 -22.28 23.74
N LYS A 192 -0.66 -20.98 23.79
CA LYS A 192 -0.71 -20.19 25.02
C LYS A 192 -2.02 -20.38 25.76
#